data_AF-A0A1Z5L4Y2-F1
#
_entry.id   AF-A0A1Z5L4Y2-F1
#
_cell.length_a   1.000
_cell.length_b   1.000
_cell.length_c   1.000
_cell.angle_alpha   90.00
_cell.angle_beta   90.00
_cell.angle_gamma   90.00
#
_symmetry.space_group_name_H-M   'P 1'
#
loop_
_entity.id
_entity.type
_entity.pdbx_description
1 polymer ?
#
loop_
_entity_poly.entity_id
_entity_poly.type
_entity_poly.pdbx_seq_one_letter_code
_entity_poly.pdbx_strand_id
1 'polypeptide(L)'
;MTKVGRDVTWTYLRHVRDRFKTAVLLMTSSPKEAEALADFLAVLEGGKIRCTGGLPDVHEKLGIGYEVRVRKGPNWNPSEVENLMSTTGFEQSAHVIYRIGKREPQEMSVLKEGLEAYERDGTVSDILVNLRTLHDQRARCTSSDETDSSMPAHSIATSSTKRPMAFMQLCAVLKKKNVTQNQSAAVVASNHPLLDSTLYARGIITHHMFFAWLLSIELALLASIPAVHVALERESRFYRLQMSSGLRPVPYWVGNFLCDGAYGFLYAGVLTFVSAVADGSGHLGGAPAAALFVLLWVHALSMLLPLYTVATLFSPLWTFVTVAIGGSFTGCFGLWAAHAKRTWAFEEGKTSEDPAMWALRFVPFFSAPWGVANLRLAGALRKECSIHSTRNESCDAVDQRCCACKSQPLMCRFCKLVTAQTEPKQRTRRQNKRR
;
A
#
# COMPACT_ATOMS: atom_id res chain seq x y z
N MET A 1 9.86 0.23 -8.56
CA MET A 1 8.76 1.08 -8.03
C MET A 1 7.82 1.48 -9.17
N THR A 2 6.52 1.24 -8.98
CA THR A 2 5.46 1.80 -9.85
C THR A 2 5.46 3.32 -9.77
N LYS A 3 4.87 4.00 -10.76
CA LYS A 3 4.80 5.47 -10.81
C LYS A 3 4.16 6.04 -9.53
N VAL A 4 3.03 5.47 -9.11
CA VAL A 4 2.30 5.88 -7.90
C VAL A 4 3.14 5.70 -6.63
N GLY A 5 3.78 4.55 -6.44
CA GLY A 5 4.62 4.31 -5.27
C GLY A 5 5.82 5.27 -5.20
N ARG A 6 6.33 5.68 -6.36
CA ARG A 6 7.42 6.66 -6.46
C ARG A 6 6.96 8.06 -6.04
N ASP A 7 5.84 8.53 -6.55
CA ASP A 7 5.30 9.86 -6.25
C ASP A 7 4.95 10.01 -4.75
N VAL A 8 4.40 8.95 -4.14
CA VAL A 8 4.14 8.91 -2.68
C VAL A 8 5.44 8.99 -1.89
N THR A 9 6.46 8.23 -2.28
CA THR A 9 7.77 8.21 -1.59
C THR A 9 8.46 9.56 -1.69
N TRP A 10 8.38 10.23 -2.85
CA TRP A 10 8.94 11.56 -3.06
C TRP A 10 8.28 12.62 -2.20
N THR A 11 6.95 12.59 -2.12
CA THR A 11 6.17 13.49 -1.28
C THR A 11 6.54 13.31 0.19
N TYR A 12 6.71 12.05 0.61
CA TYR A 12 7.14 11.72 1.95
C TYR A 12 8.54 12.24 2.28
N LEU A 13 9.53 11.97 1.43
CA LEU A 13 10.90 12.42 1.64
C LEU A 13 11.02 13.95 1.73
N ARG A 14 10.25 14.68 0.91
CA ARG A 14 10.17 16.15 1.01
C ARG A 14 9.54 16.58 2.32
N HIS A 15 8.44 15.95 2.73
CA HIS A 15 7.79 16.25 4.00
C HIS A 15 8.74 16.04 5.19
N VAL A 16 9.50 14.94 5.21
CA VAL A 16 10.48 14.65 6.26
C VAL A 16 11.60 15.70 6.26
N ARG A 17 12.17 16.04 5.10
CA ARG A 17 13.20 17.09 4.96
C ARG A 17 12.70 18.42 5.54
N ASP A 18 11.51 18.85 5.13
CA ASP A 18 10.98 20.18 5.46
C ASP A 18 10.58 20.28 6.94
N ARG A 19 9.99 19.21 7.48
CA ARG A 19 9.48 19.14 8.85
C ARG A 19 10.57 18.96 9.89
N PHE A 20 11.51 18.06 9.65
CA PHE A 20 12.58 17.74 10.61
C PHE A 20 13.88 18.52 10.35
N LYS A 21 13.92 19.35 9.29
CA LYS A 21 15.11 20.08 8.85
C LYS A 21 16.32 19.16 8.68
N THR A 22 16.07 17.95 8.19
CA THR A 22 17.07 16.89 8.04
C THR A 22 17.71 16.97 6.66
N ALA A 23 19.04 16.83 6.60
CA ALA A 23 19.74 16.65 5.33
C ALA A 23 19.57 15.21 4.83
N VAL A 24 18.94 15.04 3.66
CA VAL A 24 18.68 13.73 3.06
C VAL A 24 19.69 13.48 1.94
N LEU A 25 20.51 12.43 2.07
CA LEU A 25 21.41 12.00 1.02
C LEU A 25 20.80 10.83 0.25
N LEU A 26 20.47 11.06 -1.02
CA LEU A 26 19.89 10.06 -1.92
C LEU A 26 20.91 9.68 -2.99
N MET A 27 20.92 8.40 -3.36
CA MET A 27 21.66 7.92 -4.51
C MET A 27 20.72 7.19 -5.45
N THR A 28 20.73 7.61 -6.70
CA THR A 28 19.88 7.04 -7.72
C THR A 28 20.67 6.84 -9.00
N SER A 29 20.37 5.77 -9.73
CA SER A 29 20.83 5.57 -11.09
C SER A 29 19.95 6.31 -12.11
N SER A 30 18.75 6.77 -11.68
CA SER A 30 17.79 7.45 -12.52
C SER A 30 18.02 8.96 -12.51
N PRO A 31 18.39 9.57 -13.64
CA PRO A 31 18.60 11.02 -13.71
C PRO A 31 17.31 11.80 -13.47
N LYS A 32 16.15 11.23 -13.84
CA LYS A 32 14.83 11.83 -13.57
C LYS A 32 14.53 11.93 -12.08
N GLU A 33 14.98 10.94 -11.28
CA GLU A 33 14.81 10.96 -9.82
C GLU A 33 15.72 12.01 -9.18
N ALA A 34 16.95 12.13 -9.69
CA ALA A 34 17.89 13.12 -9.22
C ALA A 34 17.42 14.55 -9.50
N GLU A 35 16.99 14.85 -10.73
CA GLU A 35 16.47 16.19 -11.10
C GLU A 35 15.19 16.56 -10.31
N ALA A 36 14.34 15.59 -9.99
CA ALA A 36 13.08 15.87 -9.31
C ALA A 36 13.22 16.14 -7.80
N LEU A 37 14.23 15.55 -7.15
CA LEU A 37 14.37 15.58 -5.69
C LEU A 37 15.55 16.42 -5.18
N ALA A 38 16.57 16.62 -6.01
CA ALA A 38 17.83 17.18 -5.54
C ALA A 38 17.83 18.72 -5.56
N ASP A 39 18.18 19.31 -4.42
CA ASP A 39 18.58 20.72 -4.35
C ASP A 39 20.06 20.88 -4.79
N PHE A 40 20.88 19.87 -4.50
CA PHE A 40 22.30 19.77 -4.87
C PHE A 40 22.58 18.42 -5.53
N LEU A 41 23.25 18.44 -6.68
CA LEU A 41 23.52 17.24 -7.47
C LEU A 41 25.01 16.92 -7.52
N ALA A 42 25.33 15.64 -7.37
CA ALA A 42 26.67 15.10 -7.56
C ALA A 42 26.63 13.92 -8.55
N VAL A 43 27.35 14.04 -9.66
CA VAL A 43 27.49 12.98 -10.66
C VAL A 43 28.69 12.13 -10.31
N LEU A 44 28.42 10.86 -10.00
CA LEU A 44 29.43 9.85 -9.72
C LEU A 44 29.66 8.95 -10.93
N GLU A 45 30.92 8.77 -11.29
CA GLU A 45 31.36 7.88 -12.36
C GLU A 45 32.76 7.31 -12.07
N GLY A 46 32.96 6.01 -12.29
CA GLY A 46 34.25 5.35 -12.00
C GLY A 46 34.72 5.45 -10.55
N GLY A 47 33.79 5.63 -9.59
CA GLY A 47 34.10 5.79 -8.17
C GLY A 47 34.63 7.18 -7.78
N LYS A 48 34.71 8.12 -8.73
CA LYS A 48 35.05 9.54 -8.48
C LYS A 48 33.84 10.41 -8.74
N ILE A 49 33.73 11.50 -7.98
CA ILE A 49 32.72 12.53 -8.24
C ILE A 49 33.27 13.43 -9.34
N ARG A 50 32.53 13.55 -10.44
CA ARG A 50 32.95 14.29 -11.64
C ARG A 50 32.37 15.69 -11.70
N CYS A 51 31.09 15.83 -11.34
CA CYS A 51 30.38 17.10 -11.36
C CYS A 51 29.62 17.28 -10.05
N THR A 52 29.73 18.46 -9.42
CA THR A 52 28.97 18.84 -8.22
C THR A 52 28.51 20.27 -8.30
N GLY A 53 27.30 20.56 -7.81
CA GLY A 53 26.77 21.91 -7.71
C GLY A 53 25.28 21.92 -7.40
N GLY A 54 24.70 23.12 -7.31
CA GLY A 54 23.25 23.27 -7.34
C GLY A 54 22.68 22.72 -8.65
N LEU A 55 21.41 22.33 -8.66
CA LEU A 55 20.78 21.80 -9.87
C LEU A 55 20.90 22.77 -11.08
N PRO A 56 20.71 24.09 -10.94
CA PRO A 56 20.93 25.04 -12.03
C PRO A 56 22.37 25.05 -12.54
N ASP A 57 23.36 25.11 -11.63
CA ASP A 57 24.79 25.17 -11.99
C ASP A 57 25.22 23.89 -12.74
N VAL A 58 24.72 22.73 -12.31
CA VAL A 58 25.03 21.46 -12.95
C VAL A 58 24.35 21.35 -14.31
N HIS A 59 23.14 21.90 -14.47
CA HIS A 59 22.49 21.99 -15.78
C HIS A 59 23.28 22.87 -16.75
N GLU A 60 23.79 24.00 -16.28
CA GLU A 60 24.63 24.90 -17.08
C GLU A 60 25.95 24.21 -17.49
N LYS A 61 26.67 23.62 -16.53
CA LYS A 61 27.92 22.89 -16.77
C LYS A 61 27.75 21.69 -17.72
N LEU A 62 26.62 21.01 -17.65
CA LEU A 62 26.29 19.88 -18.53
C LEU A 62 25.62 20.30 -19.85
N GLY A 63 25.35 21.60 -20.04
CA GLY A 63 24.62 22.11 -21.20
C GLY A 63 23.20 21.52 -21.34
N ILE A 64 22.54 21.17 -20.24
CA ILE A 64 21.17 20.61 -20.21
C ILE A 64 20.17 21.69 -20.62
N GLY A 65 19.28 21.37 -21.55
CA GLY A 65 18.39 22.35 -22.19
C GLY A 65 17.96 21.89 -23.57
N TYR A 66 17.73 22.84 -24.48
CA TYR A 66 17.31 22.55 -25.85
C TYR A 66 18.50 22.64 -26.83
N GLU A 67 18.56 21.69 -27.74
CA GLU A 67 19.40 21.73 -28.93
C GLU A 67 18.49 22.04 -30.11
N VAL A 68 18.57 23.26 -30.62
CA VAL A 68 17.84 23.64 -31.82
C VAL A 68 18.80 23.61 -32.99
N ARG A 69 18.55 22.70 -33.93
CA ARG A 69 19.28 22.63 -35.19
C ARG A 69 18.45 23.28 -36.26
N VAL A 70 19.04 24.30 -36.86
CA VAL A 70 18.39 25.12 -37.89
C VAL A 70 19.11 24.86 -39.20
N ARG A 71 18.39 24.42 -40.23
CA ARG A 71 18.93 24.30 -41.58
C ARG A 71 18.85 25.65 -42.28
N LYS A 72 19.95 26.09 -42.89
CA LYS A 72 20.02 27.39 -43.57
C LYS A 72 19.07 27.43 -44.77
N GLY A 73 18.25 28.47 -44.87
CA GLY A 73 17.45 28.77 -46.07
C GLY A 73 18.21 29.65 -47.07
N PRO A 74 17.64 29.93 -48.24
CA PRO A 74 18.22 30.84 -49.24
C PRO A 74 18.42 32.27 -48.73
N ASN A 75 17.58 32.72 -47.77
CA ASN A 75 17.61 34.07 -47.19
C ASN A 75 18.27 34.08 -45.79
N TRP A 76 19.21 33.18 -45.52
CA TRP A 76 19.82 33.02 -44.19
C TRP A 76 20.49 34.31 -43.68
N ASN A 77 19.97 34.85 -42.57
CA ASN A 77 20.58 35.93 -41.83
C ASN A 77 20.90 35.48 -40.39
N PRO A 78 22.18 35.32 -40.01
CA PRO A 78 22.55 34.81 -38.69
C PRO A 78 22.12 35.77 -37.56
N SER A 79 22.17 37.08 -37.79
CA SER A 79 21.95 38.09 -36.75
C SER A 79 20.50 38.09 -36.22
N GLU A 80 19.51 37.82 -37.08
CA GLU A 80 18.10 37.76 -36.69
C GLU A 80 17.81 36.54 -35.82
N VAL A 81 18.36 35.39 -36.22
CA VAL A 81 18.17 34.12 -35.49
C VAL A 81 18.94 34.14 -34.17
N GLU A 82 20.15 34.70 -34.13
CA GLU A 82 20.94 34.85 -32.90
C GLU A 82 20.28 35.80 -31.89
N ASN A 83 19.63 36.87 -32.37
CA ASN A 83 18.86 37.79 -31.52
C ASN A 83 17.64 37.09 -30.88
N LEU A 84 16.94 36.24 -31.64
CA LEU A 84 15.81 35.46 -31.09
C LEU A 84 16.28 34.39 -30.09
N MET A 85 17.41 33.73 -30.37
CA MET A 85 17.94 32.64 -29.55
C MET A 85 18.70 33.11 -28.32
N SER A 86 19.07 34.40 -28.26
CA SER A 86 19.91 35.03 -27.23
C SER A 86 21.19 34.24 -26.92
N THR A 87 21.75 33.56 -27.93
CA THR A 87 22.92 32.67 -27.83
C THR A 87 23.53 32.50 -29.21
N THR A 88 24.86 32.45 -29.28
CA THR A 88 25.63 32.22 -30.51
C THR A 88 25.51 30.77 -30.99
N GLY A 89 25.27 30.58 -32.28
CA GLY A 89 25.15 29.26 -32.90
C GLY A 89 26.50 28.60 -33.20
N PHE A 90 26.57 27.28 -33.11
CA PHE A 90 27.70 26.50 -33.64
C PHE A 90 27.41 26.10 -35.08
N GLU A 91 28.20 26.61 -36.02
CA GLU A 91 28.01 26.38 -37.45
C GLU A 91 28.59 25.02 -37.90
N GLN A 92 27.78 24.21 -38.57
CA GLN A 92 28.17 22.91 -39.14
C GLN A 92 27.62 22.78 -40.57
N SER A 93 28.43 23.15 -41.56
CA SER A 93 28.11 23.07 -43.00
C SER A 93 26.74 23.69 -43.34
N ALA A 94 25.69 22.88 -43.50
CA ALA A 94 24.33 23.29 -43.86
C ALA A 94 23.41 23.61 -42.66
N HIS A 95 23.85 23.36 -41.43
CA HIS A 95 23.08 23.57 -40.21
C HIS A 95 23.80 24.50 -39.22
N VAL A 96 23.03 25.20 -38.41
CA VAL A 96 23.51 25.96 -37.24
C VAL A 96 22.85 25.38 -35.99
N ILE A 97 23.66 25.04 -35.00
CA ILE A 97 23.22 24.40 -33.76
C ILE A 97 23.23 25.41 -32.63
N TYR A 98 22.06 25.74 -32.11
CA TYR A 98 21.89 26.61 -30.95
C TYR A 98 21.67 25.78 -29.69
N ARG A 99 22.41 26.11 -28.63
CA ARG A 99 22.31 25.45 -27.33
C ARG A 99 21.66 26.41 -26.34
N ILE A 100 20.37 26.22 -26.12
CA ILE A 100 19.58 27.07 -25.22
C ILE A 100 19.44 26.34 -23.89
N GLY A 101 19.48 27.07 -22.78
CA GLY A 101 19.12 26.54 -21.46
C GLY A 101 17.67 26.07 -21.40
N LYS A 102 17.31 25.35 -20.34
CA LYS A 102 15.93 24.93 -20.07
C LYS A 102 15.09 26.17 -19.71
N ARG A 103 14.21 26.62 -20.62
CA ARG A 103 13.27 27.75 -20.42
C ARG A 103 11.90 27.27 -19.92
N GLU A 104 11.11 28.21 -19.38
CA GLU A 104 9.72 27.92 -19.02
C GLU A 104 8.86 27.59 -20.26
N PRO A 105 7.75 26.83 -20.09
CA PRO A 105 6.91 26.42 -21.21
C PRO A 105 6.40 27.60 -22.05
N GLN A 106 6.11 28.74 -21.41
CA GLN A 106 5.59 29.95 -22.05
C GLN A 106 6.65 30.65 -22.92
N GLU A 107 7.90 30.71 -22.45
CA GLU A 107 9.01 31.28 -23.23
C GLU A 107 9.39 30.39 -24.41
N MET A 108 9.27 29.07 -24.24
CA MET A 108 9.52 28.11 -25.30
C MET A 108 8.44 28.15 -26.40
N SER A 109 7.17 28.43 -26.07
CA SER A 109 6.13 28.64 -27.08
C SER A 109 6.41 29.88 -27.93
N VAL A 110 6.81 31.00 -27.31
CA VAL A 110 7.16 32.24 -28.05
C VAL A 110 8.35 32.00 -28.97
N LEU A 111 9.37 31.27 -28.49
CA LEU A 111 10.54 30.93 -29.29
C LEU A 111 10.18 30.03 -30.49
N LYS A 112 9.27 29.07 -30.32
CA LYS A 112 8.79 28.20 -31.41
C LYS A 112 8.00 28.99 -32.45
N GLU A 113 7.09 29.85 -32.03
CA GLU A 113 6.30 30.71 -32.93
C GLU A 113 7.21 31.63 -33.77
N GLY A 114 8.25 32.20 -33.15
CA GLY A 114 9.26 32.99 -33.86
C GLY A 114 10.07 32.18 -34.88
N LEU A 115 10.47 30.96 -34.51
CA LEU A 115 11.19 30.04 -35.39
C LEU A 115 10.35 29.59 -36.59
N GLU A 116 9.06 29.30 -36.38
CA GLU A 116 8.11 28.95 -37.45
C GLU A 116 7.78 30.14 -38.38
N ALA A 117 7.90 31.38 -37.91
CA ALA A 117 7.78 32.56 -38.77
C ALA A 117 8.99 32.67 -39.73
N TYR A 118 10.21 32.43 -39.25
CA TYR A 118 11.42 32.40 -40.08
C TYR A 118 11.45 31.23 -41.08
N GLU A 119 10.76 30.13 -40.79
CA GLU A 119 10.54 29.04 -41.73
C GLU A 119 9.59 29.45 -42.86
N ARG A 120 8.54 30.22 -42.55
CA ARG A 120 7.58 30.77 -43.54
C ARG A 120 8.21 31.80 -44.48
N ASP A 121 9.14 32.62 -43.97
CA ASP A 121 9.82 33.65 -44.76
C ASP A 121 11.02 33.10 -45.57
N GLY A 122 11.33 31.80 -45.44
CA GLY A 122 12.39 31.13 -46.18
C GLY A 122 13.81 31.42 -45.67
N THR A 123 13.95 32.09 -44.52
CA THR A 123 15.22 32.31 -43.82
C THR A 123 15.76 30.98 -43.28
N VAL A 124 14.87 30.10 -42.84
CA VAL A 124 15.15 28.77 -42.31
C VAL A 124 14.44 27.72 -43.16
N SER A 125 15.12 26.62 -43.48
CA SER A 125 14.53 25.55 -44.31
C SER A 125 14.01 24.35 -43.52
N ASP A 126 14.50 24.12 -42.30
CA ASP A 126 14.07 23.03 -41.42
C ASP A 126 14.54 23.30 -39.98
N ILE A 127 13.74 22.89 -38.99
CA ILE A 127 13.98 23.14 -37.57
C ILE A 127 13.81 21.87 -36.76
N LEU A 128 14.89 21.40 -36.14
CA LEU A 128 14.87 20.26 -35.24
C LEU A 128 15.16 20.71 -33.80
N VAL A 129 14.18 20.56 -32.91
CA VAL A 129 14.33 20.84 -31.48
C VAL A 129 14.48 19.53 -30.71
N ASN A 130 15.69 19.27 -30.20
CA ASN A 130 15.98 18.12 -29.34
C ASN A 130 16.14 18.57 -27.88
N LEU A 131 15.56 17.82 -26.94
CA LEU A 131 15.77 18.04 -25.52
C LEU A 131 17.03 17.30 -25.06
N ARG A 132 18.02 18.02 -24.53
CA ARG A 132 19.20 17.45 -23.87
C ARG A 132 18.87 17.20 -22.42
N THR A 133 18.71 15.92 -22.06
CA THR A 133 18.41 15.49 -20.69
C THR A 133 19.68 15.16 -19.91
N LEU A 134 19.61 15.17 -18.58
CA LEU A 134 20.74 14.76 -17.75
C LEU A 134 21.16 13.30 -17.98
N HIS A 135 20.24 12.46 -18.45
CA HIS A 135 20.56 11.09 -18.89
C HIS A 135 21.61 11.08 -20.00
N ASP A 136 21.41 11.92 -21.02
CA ASP A 136 22.24 11.91 -22.23
C ASP A 136 23.52 12.73 -22.08
N GLN A 137 23.51 13.72 -21.18
CA GLN A 137 24.67 14.57 -20.91
C GLN A 137 25.59 14.01 -19.81
N ARG A 138 25.18 12.99 -19.04
CA ARG A 138 25.96 12.42 -17.94
C ARG A 138 27.38 12.02 -18.35
N ALA A 139 27.53 11.43 -19.53
CA ALA A 139 28.83 11.02 -20.06
C ALA A 139 29.75 12.20 -20.40
N ARG A 140 29.25 13.43 -20.59
CA ARG A 140 30.08 14.61 -20.92
C ARG A 140 30.82 15.18 -19.72
N CYS A 141 30.37 14.90 -18.50
CA CYS A 141 31.17 15.12 -17.28
C CYS A 141 32.49 14.33 -17.27
N THR A 142 32.73 13.43 -18.23
CA THR A 142 33.99 12.68 -18.35
C THR A 142 35.05 13.39 -19.18
N SER A 143 34.68 14.36 -20.02
CA SER A 143 35.56 14.93 -21.05
C SER A 143 36.08 16.35 -20.76
N SER A 144 35.62 17.01 -19.71
CA SER A 144 36.19 18.29 -19.25
C SER A 144 37.26 18.02 -18.19
N ASP A 145 38.50 17.85 -18.64
CA ASP A 145 39.69 18.01 -17.79
C ASP A 145 39.80 19.49 -17.37
N GLU A 146 39.04 19.88 -16.34
CA GLU A 146 39.36 21.08 -15.57
C GLU A 146 40.19 20.68 -14.35
N THR A 147 41.49 20.90 -14.50
CA THR A 147 42.41 21.11 -13.41
C THR A 147 42.15 22.50 -12.85
N ASP A 148 41.41 22.63 -11.74
CA ASP A 148 41.75 23.64 -10.74
C ASP A 148 41.22 23.37 -9.31
N SER A 149 42.18 23.02 -8.45
CA SER A 149 42.44 23.48 -7.08
C SER A 149 41.27 23.88 -6.15
N SER A 150 40.83 22.92 -5.32
CA SER A 150 41.00 22.97 -3.84
C SER A 150 40.25 21.85 -3.10
N MET A 151 40.66 20.60 -3.29
CA MET A 151 40.61 19.59 -2.23
C MET A 151 41.64 18.50 -2.54
N PRO A 152 42.45 18.03 -1.58
CA PRO A 152 43.46 17.02 -1.83
C PRO A 152 42.77 15.72 -2.25
N ALA A 153 42.97 15.37 -3.52
CA ALA A 153 42.55 14.12 -4.11
C ALA A 153 43.45 13.00 -3.59
N HIS A 154 43.10 12.39 -2.47
CA HIS A 154 43.61 11.06 -2.15
C HIS A 154 42.90 10.04 -3.06
N SER A 155 43.57 9.69 -4.16
CA SER A 155 43.15 8.62 -5.04
C SER A 155 43.33 7.27 -4.35
N ILE A 156 42.26 6.72 -3.78
CA ILE A 156 42.18 5.29 -3.48
C ILE A 156 41.83 4.59 -4.80
N ALA A 157 42.87 4.13 -5.49
CA ALA A 157 42.74 3.30 -6.68
C ALA A 157 42.38 1.87 -6.24
N THR A 158 41.20 1.38 -6.62
CA THR A 158 40.94 -0.07 -6.72
C THR A 158 39.89 -0.33 -7.80
N SER A 159 40.15 -1.37 -8.59
CA SER A 159 39.45 -1.74 -9.80
C SER A 159 38.10 -2.45 -9.55
N SER A 160 37.26 -2.38 -10.57
CA SER A 160 36.19 -3.34 -10.91
C SER A 160 34.85 -3.32 -10.14
N THR A 161 33.80 -3.20 -10.95
CA THR A 161 32.39 -3.67 -10.87
C THR A 161 31.52 -3.47 -9.61
N LYS A 162 30.41 -2.74 -9.83
CA LYS A 162 29.14 -2.74 -9.06
C LYS A 162 29.28 -2.66 -7.52
N ARG A 163 29.49 -1.44 -7.00
CA ARG A 163 29.46 -1.21 -5.54
C ARG A 163 28.02 -1.08 -5.02
N PRO A 164 27.66 -1.72 -3.89
CA PRO A 164 26.35 -1.60 -3.24
C PRO A 164 26.14 -0.19 -2.65
N MET A 165 24.88 0.27 -2.65
CA MET A 165 24.46 1.61 -2.19
C MET A 165 25.05 2.01 -0.82
N ALA A 166 25.20 1.07 0.11
CA ALA A 166 25.75 1.32 1.44
C ALA A 166 27.20 1.86 1.41
N PHE A 167 28.04 1.38 0.49
CA PHE A 167 29.45 1.78 0.40
C PHE A 167 29.60 3.24 -0.06
N MET A 168 28.69 3.70 -0.92
CA MET A 168 28.73 5.04 -1.47
C MET A 168 28.15 6.10 -0.49
N GLN A 169 27.15 5.73 0.32
CA GLN A 169 26.66 6.55 1.43
C GLN A 169 27.75 6.73 2.50
N LEU A 170 28.51 5.67 2.78
CA LEU A 170 29.64 5.70 3.69
C LEU A 170 30.72 6.70 3.22
N CYS A 171 31.11 6.67 1.94
CA CYS A 171 32.09 7.61 1.37
C CYS A 171 31.64 9.08 1.45
N ALA A 172 30.35 9.36 1.24
CA ALA A 172 29.81 10.71 1.33
C ALA A 172 29.78 11.25 2.77
N VAL A 173 29.45 10.40 3.75
CA VAL A 173 29.45 10.75 5.17
C VAL A 173 30.89 10.94 5.68
N LEU A 174 31.83 10.10 5.25
CA LEU A 174 33.25 10.25 5.60
C LEU A 174 33.85 11.56 5.06
N LYS A 175 33.45 12.01 3.87
CA LYS A 175 33.81 13.34 3.35
C LYS A 175 33.27 14.47 4.24
N LYS A 176 32.06 14.35 4.76
CA LYS A 176 31.46 15.36 5.67
C LYS A 176 32.19 15.44 7.00
N LYS A 177 32.65 14.29 7.56
CA LYS A 177 33.48 14.26 8.79
C LYS A 177 34.78 15.05 8.63
N ASN A 178 35.39 14.99 7.44
CA ASN A 178 36.61 15.73 7.12
C ASN A 178 36.38 17.26 6.99
N VAL A 179 35.19 17.68 6.55
CA VAL A 179 34.79 19.09 6.47
C VAL A 179 34.47 19.68 7.84
N THR A 180 33.92 18.88 8.77
CA THR A 180 33.49 19.37 10.09
C THR A 180 34.56 19.29 11.20
N GLN A 181 35.76 18.76 10.93
CA GLN A 181 36.90 18.64 11.86
C GLN A 181 36.60 18.02 13.25
N ASN A 182 35.42 17.42 13.45
CA ASN A 182 34.96 16.93 14.74
C ASN A 182 35.13 15.41 14.83
N GLN A 183 36.05 14.95 15.69
CA GLN A 183 36.48 13.55 15.75
C GLN A 183 35.48 12.61 16.44
N SER A 184 34.49 13.14 17.18
CA SER A 184 33.57 12.39 18.04
C SER A 184 32.29 11.85 17.36
N ALA A 185 32.09 12.10 16.07
CA ALA A 185 30.90 11.60 15.36
C ALA A 185 31.01 10.09 15.02
N ALA A 186 30.05 9.30 15.50
CA ALA A 186 29.84 7.89 15.16
C ALA A 186 28.74 7.75 14.10
N VAL A 187 28.98 6.91 13.09
CA VAL A 187 28.03 6.67 11.99
C VAL A 187 27.30 5.35 12.26
N VAL A 188 26.01 5.42 12.53
CA VAL A 188 25.15 4.23 12.65
C VAL A 188 24.44 4.02 11.32
N ALA A 189 24.81 2.97 10.60
CA ALA A 189 24.14 2.55 9.38
C ALA A 189 23.06 1.54 9.72
N SER A 190 21.79 1.92 9.62
CA SER A 190 20.65 1.01 9.72
C SER A 190 20.10 0.73 8.33
N ASN A 191 20.14 -0.53 7.89
CA ASN A 191 19.46 -0.95 6.67
C ASN A 191 17.99 -1.22 7.00
N HIS A 192 17.10 -0.27 6.68
CA HIS A 192 15.67 -0.51 6.72
C HIS A 192 15.22 -1.00 5.33
N PRO A 193 14.82 -2.27 5.18
CA PRO A 193 14.28 -2.74 3.91
C PRO A 193 13.04 -1.93 3.57
N LEU A 194 13.00 -1.37 2.37
CA LEU A 194 11.79 -0.74 1.85
C LEU A 194 10.77 -1.86 1.59
N LEU A 195 9.93 -2.13 2.59
CA LEU A 195 8.84 -3.08 2.43
C LEU A 195 7.88 -2.47 1.41
N ASP A 196 7.63 -3.17 0.30
CA ASP A 196 6.56 -2.78 -0.60
C ASP A 196 5.24 -2.98 0.15
N SER A 197 4.78 -1.90 0.76
CA SER A 197 3.58 -1.86 1.60
C SER A 197 2.35 -2.40 0.86
N THR A 198 2.33 -2.31 -0.48
CA THR A 198 1.24 -2.82 -1.31
C THR A 198 1.27 -4.34 -1.43
N LEU A 199 2.45 -4.92 -1.67
CA LEU A 199 2.63 -6.37 -1.79
C LEU A 199 2.40 -7.06 -0.44
N TYR A 200 2.91 -6.45 0.64
CA TYR A 200 2.71 -6.93 2.00
C TYR A 200 1.23 -6.87 2.43
N ALA A 201 0.55 -5.75 2.17
CA ALA A 201 -0.88 -5.63 2.46
C ALA A 201 -1.72 -6.63 1.65
N ARG A 202 -1.40 -6.85 0.37
CA ARG A 202 -2.05 -7.88 -0.46
C ARG A 202 -1.84 -9.27 0.15
N GLY A 203 -0.62 -9.61 0.55
CA GLY A 203 -0.28 -10.91 1.15
C GLY A 203 -1.01 -11.20 2.46
N ILE A 204 -1.11 -10.20 3.35
CA ILE A 204 -1.88 -10.33 4.60
C ILE A 204 -3.36 -10.56 4.30
N ILE A 205 -3.94 -9.75 3.41
CA ILE A 205 -5.35 -9.84 3.06
C ILE A 205 -5.66 -11.21 2.44
N THR A 206 -4.86 -11.67 1.47
CA THR A 206 -5.06 -12.97 0.80
C THR A 206 -4.99 -14.13 1.79
N HIS A 207 -4.02 -14.12 2.72
CA HIS A 207 -3.89 -15.15 3.74
C HIS A 207 -5.13 -15.24 4.66
N HIS A 208 -5.64 -14.11 5.14
CA HIS A 208 -6.84 -14.10 5.99
C HIS A 208 -8.12 -14.47 5.21
N MET A 209 -8.21 -14.12 3.93
CA MET A 209 -9.34 -14.54 3.10
C MET A 209 -9.30 -16.04 2.78
N PHE A 210 -8.11 -16.61 2.58
CA PHE A 210 -7.96 -18.06 2.37
C PHE A 210 -8.47 -18.87 3.56
N PHE A 211 -8.14 -18.44 4.79
CA PHE A 211 -8.69 -19.04 6.01
C PHE A 211 -10.24 -19.01 6.03
N ALA A 212 -10.84 -17.89 5.62
CA ALA A 212 -12.28 -17.76 5.56
C ALA A 212 -12.93 -18.69 4.51
N TRP A 213 -12.27 -18.95 3.39
CA TRP A 213 -12.77 -19.91 2.40
C TRP A 213 -12.86 -21.32 2.99
N LEU A 214 -11.81 -21.78 3.69
CA LEU A 214 -11.82 -23.09 4.34
C LEU A 214 -12.92 -23.17 5.41
N LEU A 215 -13.06 -22.12 6.22
CA LEU A 215 -14.10 -22.04 7.25
C LEU A 215 -15.52 -22.09 6.65
N SER A 216 -15.75 -21.53 5.46
CA SER A 216 -17.07 -21.58 4.82
C SER A 216 -17.51 -23.00 4.47
N ILE A 217 -16.57 -23.86 4.06
CA ILE A 217 -16.82 -25.27 3.77
C ILE A 217 -17.14 -26.02 5.07
N GLU A 218 -16.34 -25.78 6.12
CA GLU A 218 -16.52 -26.41 7.42
C GLU A 218 -17.88 -26.07 8.05
N LEU A 219 -18.28 -24.80 8.03
CA LEU A 219 -19.58 -24.36 8.55
C LEU A 219 -20.76 -24.96 7.77
N ALA A 220 -20.63 -25.13 6.45
CA ALA A 220 -21.66 -25.78 5.64
C ALA A 220 -21.80 -27.27 5.97
N LEU A 221 -20.68 -27.97 6.20
CA LEU A 221 -20.71 -29.37 6.63
C LEU A 221 -21.33 -29.50 8.03
N LEU A 222 -20.95 -28.65 8.99
CA LEU A 222 -21.52 -28.68 10.34
C LEU A 222 -23.01 -28.34 10.37
N ALA A 223 -23.45 -27.38 9.55
CA ALA A 223 -24.86 -27.03 9.40
C ALA A 223 -25.72 -28.17 8.84
N SER A 224 -25.13 -29.09 8.07
CA SER A 224 -25.86 -30.23 7.51
C SER A 224 -26.32 -31.24 8.58
N ILE A 225 -25.64 -31.33 9.72
CA ILE A 225 -25.91 -32.31 10.77
C ILE A 225 -27.31 -32.13 11.38
N PRO A 226 -27.68 -30.96 11.96
CA PRO A 226 -29.02 -30.77 12.51
C PRO A 226 -30.11 -30.81 11.43
N ALA A 227 -29.81 -30.37 10.20
CA ALA A 227 -30.74 -30.42 9.08
C ALA A 227 -31.09 -31.88 8.70
N VAL A 228 -30.07 -32.73 8.56
CA VAL A 228 -30.22 -34.15 8.22
C VAL A 228 -30.89 -34.90 9.37
N HIS A 229 -30.59 -34.57 10.63
CA HIS A 229 -31.25 -35.16 11.78
C HIS A 229 -32.78 -34.96 11.73
N VAL A 230 -33.23 -33.72 11.52
CA VAL A 230 -34.67 -33.41 11.38
C VAL A 230 -35.27 -34.11 10.15
N ALA A 231 -34.54 -34.17 9.03
CA ALA A 231 -35.02 -34.86 7.83
C ALA A 231 -35.18 -36.38 8.06
N LEU A 232 -34.26 -37.00 8.80
CA LEU A 232 -34.30 -38.42 9.18
C LEU A 232 -35.47 -38.73 10.11
N GLU A 233 -35.74 -37.88 11.11
CA GLU A 233 -36.87 -38.08 12.02
C GLU A 233 -38.22 -37.96 11.30
N ARG A 234 -38.31 -37.10 10.29
CA ARG A 234 -39.49 -36.98 9.44
C ARG A 234 -39.68 -38.22 8.55
N GLU A 235 -38.63 -38.73 7.92
CA GLU A 235 -38.70 -39.88 7.01
C GLU A 235 -38.96 -41.19 7.76
N SER A 236 -38.28 -41.41 8.89
CA SER A 236 -38.48 -42.57 9.78
C SER A 236 -39.82 -42.53 10.53
N ARG A 237 -40.56 -41.41 10.45
CA ARG A 237 -41.81 -41.15 11.20
C ARG A 237 -41.62 -41.20 12.72
N PHE A 238 -40.39 -41.08 13.21
CA PHE A 238 -40.08 -41.13 14.63
C PHE A 238 -40.78 -40.01 15.41
N TYR A 239 -40.87 -38.81 14.81
CA TYR A 239 -41.66 -37.69 15.34
C TYR A 239 -43.12 -38.10 15.65
N ARG A 240 -43.77 -38.84 14.74
CA ARG A 240 -45.18 -39.29 14.95
C ARG A 240 -45.27 -40.32 16.07
N LEU A 241 -44.26 -41.19 16.21
CA LEU A 241 -44.19 -42.19 17.26
C LEU A 241 -44.04 -41.56 18.66
N GLN A 242 -43.29 -40.48 18.78
CA GLN A 242 -43.19 -39.72 20.03
C GLN A 242 -44.52 -39.06 20.41
N MET A 243 -45.24 -38.52 19.42
CA MET A 243 -46.57 -37.93 19.65
C MET A 243 -47.58 -38.99 20.09
N SER A 244 -47.54 -40.21 19.54
CA SER A 244 -48.38 -41.32 20.01
C SER A 244 -48.03 -41.79 21.43
N SER A 245 -46.82 -41.50 21.91
CA SER A 245 -46.37 -41.80 23.27
C SER A 245 -46.79 -40.71 24.29
N GLY A 246 -47.53 -39.68 23.85
CA GLY A 246 -48.03 -38.60 24.70
C GLY A 246 -47.17 -37.35 24.76
N LEU A 247 -46.09 -37.25 23.96
CA LEU A 247 -45.31 -36.03 23.84
C LEU A 247 -46.14 -34.94 23.14
N ARG A 248 -46.02 -33.68 23.57
CA ARG A 248 -46.66 -32.54 22.91
C ARG A 248 -45.71 -31.93 21.85
N PRO A 249 -46.23 -31.33 20.75
CA PRO A 249 -45.41 -30.72 19.70
C PRO A 249 -44.45 -29.64 20.18
N VAL A 250 -44.88 -28.75 21.06
CA VAL A 250 -44.07 -27.59 21.49
C VAL A 250 -42.81 -28.01 22.26
N PRO A 251 -42.90 -28.85 23.32
CA PRO A 251 -41.71 -29.36 24.02
C PRO A 251 -40.71 -30.09 23.11
N TYR A 252 -41.20 -30.83 22.10
CA TYR A 252 -40.33 -31.50 21.14
C TYR A 252 -39.47 -30.49 20.35
N TRP A 253 -40.10 -29.48 19.72
CA TRP A 253 -39.36 -28.50 18.92
C TRP A 253 -38.44 -27.62 19.76
N VAL A 254 -38.85 -27.27 20.97
CA VAL A 254 -37.99 -26.57 21.93
C VAL A 254 -36.80 -27.45 22.32
N GLY A 255 -37.03 -28.74 22.59
CA GLY A 255 -35.97 -29.69 22.91
C GLY A 255 -34.96 -29.84 21.77
N ASN A 256 -35.44 -30.00 20.54
CA ASN A 256 -34.58 -30.10 19.36
C ASN A 256 -33.76 -28.83 19.13
N PHE A 257 -34.39 -27.65 19.22
CA PHE A 257 -33.71 -26.36 19.09
C PHE A 257 -32.64 -26.16 20.17
N LEU A 258 -32.92 -26.55 21.41
CA LEU A 258 -31.95 -26.47 22.50
C LEU A 258 -30.79 -27.44 22.32
N CYS A 259 -31.04 -28.67 21.85
CA CYS A 259 -30.01 -29.67 21.57
C CYS A 259 -29.10 -29.21 20.44
N ASP A 260 -29.68 -28.78 19.32
CA ASP A 260 -28.94 -28.26 18.17
C ASP A 260 -28.19 -26.95 18.52
N GLY A 261 -28.78 -26.11 19.38
CA GLY A 261 -28.13 -24.92 19.92
C GLY A 261 -26.94 -25.24 20.84
N ALA A 262 -27.03 -26.31 21.64
CA ALA A 262 -25.93 -26.80 22.46
C ALA A 262 -24.81 -27.42 21.61
N TYR A 263 -25.16 -28.19 20.57
CA TYR A 263 -24.21 -28.62 19.55
C TYR A 263 -23.51 -27.43 18.89
N GLY A 264 -24.31 -26.40 18.55
CA GLY A 264 -23.90 -25.08 18.11
C GLY A 264 -22.80 -24.45 18.96
N PHE A 265 -23.05 -24.38 20.25
CA PHE A 265 -22.15 -23.82 21.24
C PHE A 265 -20.82 -24.61 21.34
N LEU A 266 -20.91 -25.94 21.36
CA LEU A 266 -19.74 -26.82 21.45
C LEU A 266 -18.81 -26.65 20.25
N TYR A 267 -19.33 -26.70 19.02
CA TYR A 267 -18.48 -26.54 17.84
C TYR A 267 -17.91 -25.12 17.75
N ALA A 268 -18.68 -24.08 18.11
CA ALA A 268 -18.17 -22.71 18.14
C ALA A 268 -16.98 -22.57 19.09
N GLY A 269 -17.02 -23.25 20.24
CA GLY A 269 -15.92 -23.34 21.20
C GLY A 269 -14.70 -24.04 20.62
N VAL A 270 -14.88 -25.21 20.01
CA VAL A 270 -13.80 -25.98 19.38
C VAL A 270 -13.14 -25.21 18.24
N LEU A 271 -13.93 -24.62 17.32
CA LEU A 271 -13.40 -23.83 16.21
C LEU A 271 -12.66 -22.59 16.68
N THR A 272 -13.14 -21.93 17.75
CA THR A 272 -12.43 -20.79 18.35
C THR A 272 -11.12 -21.23 18.97
N PHE A 273 -11.11 -22.34 19.70
CA PHE A 273 -9.90 -22.89 20.30
C PHE A 273 -8.86 -23.25 19.24
N VAL A 274 -9.25 -24.01 18.22
CA VAL A 274 -8.37 -24.38 17.09
C VAL A 274 -7.85 -23.14 16.39
N SER A 275 -8.72 -22.14 16.14
CA SER A 275 -8.33 -20.89 15.51
C SER A 275 -7.33 -20.09 16.33
N ALA A 276 -7.46 -20.10 17.66
CA ALA A 276 -6.55 -19.43 18.59
C ALA A 276 -5.20 -20.15 18.70
N VAL A 277 -5.20 -21.49 18.74
CA VAL A 277 -3.96 -22.30 18.77
C VAL A 277 -3.20 -22.20 17.44
N ALA A 278 -3.92 -22.26 16.31
CA ALA A 278 -3.33 -22.11 14.97
C ALA A 278 -2.77 -20.70 14.75
N ASP A 279 -3.24 -19.70 15.50
CA ASP A 279 -2.73 -18.34 15.45
C ASP A 279 -1.46 -18.19 16.32
N GLY A 280 -0.37 -18.84 15.90
CA GLY A 280 0.94 -18.77 16.58
C GLY A 280 1.55 -17.35 16.66
N SER A 281 0.88 -16.38 16.06
CA SER A 281 1.24 -14.96 16.06
C SER A 281 0.42 -14.13 17.06
N GLY A 282 -0.56 -14.71 17.76
CA GLY A 282 -1.28 -14.07 18.87
C GLY A 282 -2.22 -12.92 18.48
N HIS A 283 -2.72 -12.89 17.24
CA HIS A 283 -3.73 -11.92 16.80
C HIS A 283 -5.12 -12.19 17.39
N LEU A 284 -5.39 -13.44 17.76
CA LEU A 284 -6.64 -13.95 18.33
C LEU A 284 -6.56 -14.18 19.85
N GLY A 285 -5.79 -13.38 20.59
CA GLY A 285 -5.69 -13.49 22.06
C GLY A 285 -6.69 -12.61 22.82
N GLY A 286 -7.45 -13.18 23.77
CA GLY A 286 -8.34 -12.42 24.67
C GLY A 286 -9.65 -11.98 24.02
N ALA A 287 -9.91 -10.67 23.96
CA ALA A 287 -11.18 -10.11 23.46
C ALA A 287 -11.55 -10.52 22.00
N PRO A 288 -10.60 -10.59 21.03
CA PRO A 288 -10.90 -11.09 19.68
C PRO A 288 -11.30 -12.58 19.66
N ALA A 289 -10.76 -13.43 20.55
CA ALA A 289 -11.20 -14.82 20.66
C ALA A 289 -12.65 -14.92 21.12
N ALA A 290 -13.02 -14.11 22.12
CA ALA A 290 -14.40 -14.04 22.60
C ALA A 290 -15.36 -13.53 21.50
N ALA A 291 -14.92 -12.54 20.72
CA ALA A 291 -15.70 -12.06 19.57
C ALA A 291 -15.86 -13.13 18.48
N LEU A 292 -14.82 -13.92 18.20
CA LEU A 292 -14.89 -15.05 17.28
C LEU A 292 -15.90 -16.10 17.76
N PHE A 293 -15.82 -16.46 19.04
CA PHE A 293 -16.74 -17.42 19.66
C PHE A 293 -18.20 -16.97 19.52
N VAL A 294 -18.50 -15.73 19.91
CA VAL A 294 -19.86 -15.17 19.83
C VAL A 294 -20.34 -15.13 18.37
N LEU A 295 -19.47 -14.77 17.43
CA LEU A 295 -19.83 -14.73 16.01
C LEU A 295 -20.19 -16.12 15.47
N LEU A 296 -19.42 -17.15 15.79
CA LEU A 296 -19.68 -18.53 15.36
C LEU A 296 -20.92 -19.11 16.05
N TRP A 297 -21.15 -18.82 17.32
CA TRP A 297 -22.32 -19.28 18.05
C TRP A 297 -23.62 -18.62 17.57
N VAL A 298 -23.60 -17.31 17.34
CA VAL A 298 -24.75 -16.59 16.76
C VAL A 298 -25.04 -17.08 15.35
N HIS A 299 -24.00 -17.37 14.56
CA HIS A 299 -24.17 -18.03 13.26
C HIS A 299 -24.89 -19.38 13.39
N ALA A 300 -24.46 -20.24 14.33
CA ALA A 300 -25.10 -21.52 14.61
C ALA A 300 -26.61 -21.36 14.87
N LEU A 301 -26.98 -20.45 15.77
CA LEU A 301 -28.37 -20.21 16.15
C LEU A 301 -29.20 -19.61 15.01
N SER A 302 -28.63 -18.66 14.26
CA SER A 302 -29.32 -18.01 13.14
C SER A 302 -29.67 -18.98 12.00
N MET A 303 -28.90 -20.06 11.88
CA MET A 303 -29.06 -21.05 10.82
C MET A 303 -30.12 -22.10 11.11
N LEU A 304 -30.49 -22.34 12.38
CA LEU A 304 -31.40 -23.43 12.74
C LEU A 304 -32.76 -23.32 12.05
N LEU A 305 -33.36 -22.13 12.02
CA LEU A 305 -34.65 -21.92 11.35
C LEU A 305 -34.59 -22.22 9.84
N PRO A 306 -33.69 -21.60 9.06
CA PRO A 306 -33.52 -21.95 7.65
C PRO A 306 -33.27 -23.43 7.43
N LEU A 307 -32.42 -24.06 8.24
CA LEU A 307 -32.09 -25.48 8.10
C LEU A 307 -33.30 -26.39 8.33
N TYR A 308 -34.14 -26.09 9.32
CA TYR A 308 -35.37 -26.84 9.55
C TYR A 308 -36.34 -26.70 8.37
N THR A 309 -36.44 -25.51 7.77
CA THR A 309 -37.28 -25.34 6.57
C THR A 309 -36.78 -26.21 5.41
N VAL A 310 -35.47 -26.23 5.16
CA VAL A 310 -34.87 -27.09 4.11
C VAL A 310 -35.11 -28.58 4.42
N ALA A 311 -34.96 -28.99 5.68
CA ALA A 311 -35.21 -30.37 6.11
C ALA A 311 -36.68 -30.80 5.90
N THR A 312 -37.64 -29.86 5.95
CA THR A 312 -39.05 -30.14 5.63
C THR A 312 -39.35 -30.24 4.14
N LEU A 313 -38.44 -29.83 3.25
CA LEU A 313 -38.64 -29.84 1.80
C LEU A 313 -37.99 -31.05 1.11
N PHE A 314 -36.85 -31.52 1.62
CA PHE A 314 -36.00 -32.51 0.93
C PHE A 314 -35.84 -33.80 1.73
N SER A 315 -35.55 -34.94 1.09
CA SER A 315 -35.15 -36.17 1.79
C SER A 315 -33.79 -35.98 2.50
N PRO A 316 -33.37 -36.85 3.43
CA PRO A 316 -32.12 -36.69 4.17
C PRO A 316 -30.89 -36.52 3.28
N LEU A 317 -30.78 -37.33 2.22
CA LEU A 317 -29.70 -37.22 1.24
C LEU A 317 -29.69 -35.85 0.56
N TRP A 318 -30.84 -35.41 0.05
CA TRP A 318 -30.96 -34.11 -0.63
C TRP A 318 -30.84 -32.93 0.32
N THR A 319 -31.21 -33.10 1.60
CA THR A 319 -30.98 -32.11 2.66
C THR A 319 -29.48 -31.93 2.89
N PHE A 320 -28.73 -33.03 3.02
CA PHE A 320 -27.27 -32.97 3.11
C PHE A 320 -26.65 -32.27 1.90
N VAL A 321 -27.01 -32.69 0.68
CA VAL A 321 -26.47 -32.11 -0.57
C VAL A 321 -26.76 -30.61 -0.63
N THR A 322 -28.00 -30.20 -0.36
CA THR A 322 -28.41 -28.79 -0.47
C THR A 322 -27.70 -27.92 0.56
N VAL A 323 -27.59 -28.38 1.81
CA VAL A 323 -26.96 -27.62 2.88
C VAL A 323 -25.44 -27.63 2.76
N ALA A 324 -24.82 -28.81 2.65
CA ALA A 324 -23.36 -28.93 2.64
C ALA A 324 -22.75 -28.41 1.34
N ILE A 325 -23.20 -28.91 0.18
CA ILE A 325 -22.62 -28.54 -1.12
C ILE A 325 -23.12 -27.16 -1.54
N GLY A 326 -24.44 -26.93 -1.46
CA GLY A 326 -25.01 -25.61 -1.80
C GLY A 326 -24.49 -24.51 -0.88
N GLY A 327 -24.40 -24.77 0.43
CA GLY A 327 -23.81 -23.84 1.38
C GLY A 327 -22.34 -23.53 1.10
N SER A 328 -21.53 -24.58 0.86
CA SER A 328 -20.10 -24.41 0.52
C SER A 328 -19.91 -23.59 -0.74
N PHE A 329 -20.69 -23.87 -1.80
CA PHE A 329 -20.59 -23.14 -3.05
C PHE A 329 -20.94 -21.66 -2.88
N THR A 330 -22.04 -21.38 -2.17
CA THR A 330 -22.50 -20.01 -1.94
C THR A 330 -21.51 -19.22 -1.07
N GLY A 331 -20.94 -19.86 -0.05
CA GLY A 331 -19.92 -19.26 0.82
C GLY A 331 -18.62 -18.95 0.07
N CYS A 332 -18.04 -19.97 -0.59
CA CYS A 332 -16.79 -19.83 -1.35
C CYS A 332 -16.91 -18.80 -2.47
N PHE A 333 -17.98 -18.87 -3.28
CA PHE A 333 -18.19 -17.92 -4.37
C PHE A 333 -18.37 -16.49 -3.86
N GLY A 334 -19.17 -16.30 -2.80
CA GLY A 334 -19.36 -14.99 -2.18
C GLY A 334 -18.05 -14.39 -1.66
N LEU A 335 -17.22 -15.19 -0.98
CA LEU A 335 -15.93 -14.75 -0.46
C LEU A 335 -14.92 -14.47 -1.56
N TRP A 336 -14.93 -15.26 -2.64
CA TRP A 336 -14.11 -15.02 -3.81
C TRP A 336 -14.49 -13.70 -4.49
N ALA A 337 -15.78 -13.48 -4.75
CA ALA A 337 -16.28 -12.24 -5.34
C ALA A 337 -15.91 -11.02 -4.48
N ALA A 338 -16.08 -11.13 -3.16
CA ALA A 338 -15.72 -10.09 -2.22
C ALA A 338 -14.21 -9.79 -2.20
N HIS A 339 -13.36 -10.83 -2.24
CA HIS A 339 -11.91 -10.65 -2.29
C HIS A 339 -11.44 -10.05 -3.62
N ALA A 340 -11.90 -10.59 -4.75
CA ALA A 340 -11.58 -10.09 -6.08
C ALA A 340 -11.92 -8.59 -6.20
N LYS A 341 -13.11 -8.22 -5.74
CA LYS A 341 -13.56 -6.84 -5.69
C LYS A 341 -12.69 -5.96 -4.79
N ARG A 342 -12.31 -6.44 -3.60
CA ARG A 342 -11.42 -5.72 -2.68
C ARG A 342 -10.05 -5.46 -3.31
N THR A 343 -9.51 -6.43 -4.05
CA THR A 343 -8.22 -6.28 -4.75
C THR A 343 -8.30 -5.33 -5.93
N TRP A 344 -9.39 -5.37 -6.70
CA TRP A 344 -9.62 -4.43 -7.81
C TRP A 344 -9.82 -3.00 -7.31
N ALA A 345 -10.62 -2.80 -6.26
CA ALA A 345 -10.82 -1.48 -5.65
C ALA A 345 -9.49 -0.86 -5.15
N PHE A 346 -8.58 -1.71 -4.64
CA PHE A 346 -7.26 -1.30 -4.22
C PHE A 346 -6.37 -0.82 -5.40
N GLU A 347 -6.48 -1.43 -6.57
CA GLU A 347 -5.76 -1.00 -7.78
C GLU A 347 -6.30 0.32 -8.36
N GLU A 348 -7.61 0.57 -8.24
CA GLU A 348 -8.24 1.82 -8.68
C GLU A 348 -8.13 2.97 -7.66
N GLY A 349 -7.60 2.73 -6.46
CA GLY A 349 -7.53 3.72 -5.39
C GLY A 349 -8.89 4.11 -4.80
N LYS A 350 -9.95 3.32 -5.04
CA LYS A 350 -11.29 3.55 -4.50
C LYS A 350 -11.46 2.81 -3.16
N THR A 351 -11.90 3.53 -2.14
CA THR A 351 -12.07 2.99 -0.77
C THR A 351 -13.54 2.76 -0.38
N SER A 352 -14.49 3.02 -1.27
CA SER A 352 -15.92 2.90 -0.97
C SER A 352 -16.41 1.45 -0.97
N GLU A 353 -17.14 1.04 0.08
CA GLU A 353 -17.89 -0.22 0.08
C GLU A 353 -19.06 -0.10 -0.92
N ASP A 354 -19.05 -0.93 -1.95
CA ASP A 354 -20.13 -0.95 -2.94
C ASP A 354 -21.42 -1.56 -2.35
N PRO A 355 -22.61 -1.06 -2.73
CA PRO A 355 -23.89 -1.53 -2.23
C PRO A 355 -24.15 -3.03 -2.48
N ALA A 356 -23.54 -3.62 -3.53
CA ALA A 356 -23.64 -5.05 -3.81
C ALA A 356 -23.06 -5.95 -2.69
N MET A 357 -22.09 -5.46 -1.92
CA MET A 357 -21.53 -6.20 -0.78
C MET A 357 -22.50 -6.29 0.41
N TRP A 358 -23.48 -5.38 0.48
CA TRP A 358 -24.49 -5.38 1.53
C TRP A 358 -25.45 -6.56 1.37
N ALA A 359 -25.85 -6.88 0.15
CA ALA A 359 -26.72 -8.02 -0.15
C ALA A 359 -26.09 -9.36 0.26
N LEU A 360 -24.78 -9.53 0.06
CA LEU A 360 -24.06 -10.74 0.45
C LEU A 360 -24.08 -10.99 1.97
N ARG A 361 -24.24 -9.96 2.81
CA ARG A 361 -24.33 -10.14 4.27
C ARG A 361 -25.54 -10.95 4.73
N PHE A 362 -26.60 -11.02 3.91
CA PHE A 362 -27.77 -11.88 4.19
C PHE A 362 -27.53 -13.34 3.83
N VAL A 363 -26.47 -13.66 3.09
CA VAL A 363 -26.10 -15.03 2.74
C VAL A 363 -25.34 -15.64 3.92
N PRO A 364 -25.93 -16.58 4.66
CA PRO A 364 -25.37 -16.96 5.96
C PRO A 364 -24.00 -17.64 5.86
N PHE A 365 -23.79 -18.51 4.85
CA PHE A 365 -22.49 -19.17 4.58
C PHE A 365 -21.39 -18.24 4.05
N PHE A 366 -21.72 -17.00 3.69
CA PHE A 366 -20.74 -15.95 3.41
C PHE A 366 -20.47 -15.09 4.65
N SER A 367 -21.52 -14.71 5.37
CA SER A 367 -21.50 -13.68 6.40
C SER A 367 -20.56 -13.99 7.57
N ALA A 368 -20.61 -15.21 8.13
CA ALA A 368 -19.77 -15.60 9.26
C ALA A 368 -18.30 -15.71 8.86
N PRO A 369 -17.92 -16.45 7.80
CA PRO A 369 -16.55 -16.45 7.30
C PRO A 369 -16.00 -15.07 6.98
N TRP A 370 -16.80 -14.20 6.34
CA TRP A 370 -16.39 -12.82 6.05
C TRP A 370 -16.12 -12.02 7.34
N GLY A 371 -16.97 -12.19 8.35
CA GLY A 371 -16.78 -11.61 9.67
C GLY A 371 -15.49 -12.09 10.34
N VAL A 372 -15.20 -13.40 10.30
CA VAL A 372 -13.95 -13.97 10.82
C VAL A 372 -12.73 -13.42 10.09
N ALA A 373 -12.78 -13.33 8.76
CA ALA A 373 -11.69 -12.78 7.96
C ALA A 373 -11.35 -11.34 8.37
N ASN A 374 -12.39 -10.52 8.58
CA ASN A 374 -12.22 -9.14 9.02
C ASN A 374 -11.74 -9.04 10.47
N LEU A 375 -12.20 -9.93 11.36
CA LEU A 375 -11.74 -9.99 12.75
C LEU A 375 -10.25 -10.34 12.84
N ARG A 376 -9.80 -11.33 12.05
CA ARG A 376 -8.38 -11.71 11.97
C ARG A 376 -7.52 -10.60 11.38
N LEU A 377 -8.00 -9.98 10.29
CA LEU A 377 -7.32 -8.82 9.69
C LEU A 377 -7.23 -7.65 10.67
N ALA A 378 -8.27 -7.38 11.45
CA ALA A 378 -8.25 -6.35 12.48
C ALA A 378 -7.25 -6.67 13.61
N GLY A 379 -7.16 -7.95 14.01
CA GLY A 379 -6.16 -8.42 14.98
C GLY A 379 -4.73 -8.24 14.45
N ALA A 380 -4.47 -8.59 13.20
CA ALA A 380 -3.19 -8.38 12.52
C ALA A 380 -2.81 -6.90 12.48
N LEU A 381 -3.73 -6.04 12.03
CA LEU A 381 -3.50 -4.60 11.98
C LEU A 381 -3.25 -4.00 13.38
N ARG A 382 -4.00 -4.43 14.41
CA ARG A 382 -3.81 -3.93 15.78
C ARG A 382 -2.41 -4.23 16.31
N LYS A 383 -1.88 -5.42 16.06
CA LYS A 383 -0.54 -5.80 16.48
C LYS A 383 0.51 -4.95 15.78
N GLU A 384 0.37 -4.76 14.47
CA GLU A 384 1.25 -3.89 13.68
C GLU A 384 1.23 -2.44 14.18
N CYS A 385 0.04 -1.90 14.46
CA CYS A 385 -0.13 -0.56 15.04
C CYS A 385 0.47 -0.44 16.45
N SER A 386 0.43 -1.50 17.28
CA SER A 386 1.01 -1.47 18.63
C SER A 386 2.54 -1.40 18.63
N ILE A 387 3.17 -2.07 17.66
CA ILE A 387 4.62 -2.02 17.45
C ILE A 387 5.02 -0.60 17.03
N HIS A 388 4.27 0.01 16.10
CA HIS A 388 4.55 1.37 15.66
C HIS A 388 4.19 2.45 16.71
N SER A 389 3.14 2.27 17.51
CA SER A 389 2.72 3.22 18.55
C SER A 389 3.71 3.37 19.72
N THR A 390 4.66 2.45 19.90
CA THR A 390 5.73 2.60 20.93
C THR A 390 6.88 3.49 20.46
N ARG A 391 6.99 3.75 19.15
CA ARG A 391 7.74 4.88 18.61
C ARG A 391 6.79 6.08 18.60
N ASN A 392 6.93 6.98 19.57
CA ASN A 392 6.34 8.31 19.46
C ASN A 392 6.91 8.97 18.20
N GLU A 393 6.16 8.94 17.07
CA GLU A 393 6.07 10.01 16.07
C GLU A 393 5.36 9.57 14.77
N SER A 394 4.46 10.44 14.31
CA SER A 394 3.96 10.65 12.93
C SER A 394 3.14 9.56 12.23
N CYS A 395 1.86 9.87 11.99
CA CYS A 395 0.96 9.04 11.20
C CYS A 395 1.15 9.23 9.67
N ASP A 396 1.75 8.26 8.96
CA ASP A 396 1.75 8.14 7.48
C ASP A 396 0.59 7.29 6.92
N ALA A 397 0.51 7.00 5.61
CA ALA A 397 -0.66 6.34 4.99
C ALA A 397 -1.03 4.93 5.52
N VAL A 398 -0.06 4.13 5.98
CA VAL A 398 -0.31 2.87 6.73
C VAL A 398 -0.82 3.18 8.13
N ASP A 399 -0.26 4.22 8.71
CA ASP A 399 -0.59 4.79 10.00
C ASP A 399 -1.93 5.56 10.01
N GLN A 400 -2.48 5.98 8.86
CA GLN A 400 -3.83 6.55 8.79
C GLN A 400 -4.87 5.51 9.19
N ARG A 401 -4.64 4.22 8.92
CA ARG A 401 -5.52 3.13 9.41
C ARG A 401 -5.36 2.91 10.93
N CYS A 402 -4.16 3.14 11.46
CA CYS A 402 -3.87 3.08 12.91
C CYS A 402 -4.37 4.32 13.67
N CYS A 403 -4.29 5.51 13.07
CA CYS A 403 -4.61 6.82 13.63
C CYS A 403 -6.08 7.24 13.40
N ALA A 404 -6.77 6.72 12.38
CA ALA A 404 -8.22 6.91 12.21
C ALA A 404 -9.04 6.27 13.34
N CYS A 405 -8.46 5.31 14.08
CA CYS A 405 -9.02 4.81 15.34
C CYS A 405 -9.11 5.90 16.42
N LYS A 406 -8.33 6.98 16.29
CA LYS A 406 -8.32 8.13 17.22
C LYS A 406 -9.24 9.27 16.80
N SER A 407 -9.65 9.37 15.51
CA SER A 407 -10.30 10.58 14.98
C SER A 407 -11.65 10.40 14.27
N GLN A 408 -12.19 9.19 14.07
CA GLN A 408 -13.54 9.02 13.52
C GLN A 408 -14.42 8.00 14.28
N PRO A 409 -15.51 8.43 14.95
CA PRO A 409 -16.35 7.59 15.81
C PRO A 409 -17.46 6.80 15.07
N LEU A 410 -17.36 6.61 13.74
CA LEU A 410 -18.43 5.95 12.96
C LEU A 410 -18.13 4.49 12.59
N MET A 411 -16.86 4.10 12.38
CA MET A 411 -16.50 2.67 12.22
C MET A 411 -16.30 1.92 13.55
N CYS A 412 -16.38 2.61 14.69
CA CYS A 412 -16.21 2.04 16.03
C CYS A 412 -17.52 1.91 16.84
N ARG A 413 -18.70 1.80 16.19
CA ARG A 413 -19.95 1.54 16.93
C ARG A 413 -20.04 0.12 17.50
N PHE A 414 -19.37 -0.87 16.91
CA PHE A 414 -19.37 -2.23 17.45
C PHE A 414 -18.36 -2.46 18.59
N CYS A 415 -17.31 -1.63 18.72
CA CYS A 415 -16.29 -1.82 19.75
C CYS A 415 -16.61 -1.07 21.07
N LYS A 416 -17.39 0.03 21.02
CA LYS A 416 -17.83 0.77 22.23
C LYS A 416 -18.87 0.04 23.08
N LEU A 417 -19.54 -0.98 22.55
CA LEU A 417 -20.55 -1.76 23.29
C LEU A 417 -19.92 -2.83 24.20
N VAL A 418 -18.67 -3.22 23.99
CA VAL A 418 -18.04 -4.32 24.73
C VAL A 418 -17.04 -3.83 25.79
N THR A 419 -16.47 -2.63 25.65
CA THR A 419 -15.46 -2.10 26.59
C THR A 419 -16.02 -1.14 27.67
N ALA A 420 -17.32 -0.85 27.67
CA ALA A 420 -17.93 0.08 28.63
C ALA A 420 -18.11 -0.48 30.06
N GLN A 421 -17.68 -1.71 30.37
CA GLN A 421 -17.87 -2.32 31.69
C GLN A 421 -16.61 -2.51 32.56
N THR A 422 -15.41 -2.15 32.09
CA THR A 422 -14.17 -2.45 32.83
C THR A 422 -13.19 -1.29 32.92
N GLU A 423 -13.64 -0.09 33.30
CA GLU A 423 -12.73 0.92 33.85
C GLU A 423 -13.25 1.42 35.20
N PRO A 424 -12.50 1.23 36.31
CA PRO A 424 -12.85 1.84 37.58
C PRO A 424 -12.58 3.35 37.49
N LYS A 425 -13.61 4.16 37.74
CA LYS A 425 -13.53 5.63 37.82
C LYS A 425 -12.47 6.07 38.84
N GLN A 426 -11.27 6.44 38.40
CA GLN A 426 -10.37 7.22 39.23
C GLN A 426 -10.82 8.69 39.24
N ARG A 427 -11.31 9.11 40.41
CA ARG A 427 -11.83 10.43 40.73
C ARG A 427 -10.65 11.36 41.02
N THR A 428 -10.27 12.21 40.08
CA THR A 428 -9.21 13.22 40.27
C THR A 428 -9.69 14.34 41.19
N ARG A 429 -9.14 14.39 42.42
CA ARG A 429 -9.26 15.51 43.36
C ARG A 429 -8.44 16.70 42.82
N ARG A 430 -9.12 17.82 42.54
CA ARG A 430 -8.47 19.13 42.37
C ARG A 430 -7.87 19.57 43.70
N GLN A 431 -6.55 19.80 43.75
CA GLN A 431 -5.93 20.59 44.81
C GLN A 431 -5.52 21.96 44.26
N ASN A 432 -6.19 22.99 44.78
CA ASN A 432 -5.81 24.39 44.70
C ASN A 432 -4.41 24.58 45.29
N LYS A 433 -3.54 25.30 44.60
CA LYS A 433 -2.36 25.92 45.19
C LYS A 433 -2.60 27.42 45.31
N ARG A 434 -2.98 27.85 46.52
CA ARG A 434 -2.70 29.20 47.04
C ARG A 434 -1.32 29.14 47.68
N ARG A 435 -0.38 29.94 47.21
CA ARG A 435 0.46 30.85 47.99
C ARG A 435 1.34 31.65 47.04
#